data_AF-A0AAN6PEQ4-F1
#
_entry.id   AF-A0AAN6PEQ4-F1
#
_cell.length_a   1.000
_cell.length_b   1.000
_cell.length_c   1.000
_cell.angle_alpha   90.00
_cell.angle_beta   90.00
_cell.angle_gamma   90.00
#
_symmetry.space_group_name_H-M   'P 1'
#
loop_
_entity.id
_entity.type
_entity.pdbx_description
1 polymer ?
#
loop_
_entity_poly.entity_id
_entity_poly.type
_entity_poly.pdbx_seq_one_letter_code
_entity_poly.pdbx_strand_id
1 'polypeptide(L)'
;MAKTNSNRRGLRLGLALLAFAAGAASHDSSEWSDDWLGDWKSQQIISGLDVTEACETSRVSAFEMSKGRKPVWFSTSPTDNWELPRIVPMNETAGEQWEFDAVSDDGLSGLIFGFYRDPNYSVLGSGNLRMYVEFAFPDGERFVQIDYPGESIIESCRGAGTRGEWKEGDKYSYAWEVSDDMRHSRVVWKTPKTSGTLILRSVAPPRYADGTVWPSTNASLLTVPHFYWTEPIPVAEVTVDAVVEGKKVAWSGIGGHERLWGAFNWLTCLDSMHFVRLRAGPFALTFWDFEAWRYKGLHAPSVVLAEEGVVVFDSRRTEPSDTEDFFTWSKLYDGEGVTGKLRDKATGFLLDLSSPTRGKQWTFFVTHKNVYFEYFLGGGVGGTGYTATVIGGQVGMQRQWEGIGVTEVLKLPEQSLVVKRNYVE
;
A
#
# COMPACT_ATOMS: atom_id res chain seq x y z
N MET A 1 -56.98 -27.61 -20.47
CA MET A 1 -57.84 -28.72 -20.01
C MET A 1 -56.91 -29.79 -19.43
N ALA A 2 -57.03 -30.35 -18.24
CA ALA A 2 -57.82 -30.13 -17.03
C ALA A 2 -57.04 -30.76 -15.86
N LYS A 3 -57.28 -30.27 -14.64
CA LYS A 3 -56.66 -30.66 -13.35
C LYS A 3 -57.16 -32.02 -12.84
N THR A 4 -56.40 -32.64 -11.92
CA THR A 4 -56.78 -33.08 -10.53
C THR A 4 -55.58 -33.82 -9.88
N ASN A 5 -54.88 -33.33 -8.84
CA ASN A 5 -55.17 -33.29 -7.38
C ASN A 5 -55.45 -34.66 -6.69
N SER A 6 -54.58 -35.10 -5.76
CA SER A 6 -54.92 -35.19 -4.32
C SER A 6 -53.74 -35.63 -3.42
N ASN A 7 -53.75 -35.10 -2.20
CA ASN A 7 -52.83 -35.28 -1.06
C ASN A 7 -53.17 -36.51 -0.19
N ARG A 8 -52.17 -37.03 0.56
CA ARG A 8 -52.18 -37.36 2.03
C ARG A 8 -50.88 -38.11 2.40
N ARG A 9 -49.93 -37.52 3.14
CA ARG A 9 -49.74 -37.48 4.62
C ARG A 9 -49.62 -38.85 5.33
N GLY A 10 -48.43 -39.12 5.90
CA GLY A 10 -48.30 -39.44 7.33
C GLY A 10 -47.18 -40.40 7.79
N LEU A 11 -46.50 -39.97 8.88
CA LEU A 11 -45.59 -40.65 9.84
C LEU A 11 -44.10 -40.80 9.45
N ARG A 12 -43.12 -40.09 10.05
CA ARG A 12 -42.66 -39.86 11.46
C ARG A 12 -42.06 -41.10 12.15
N LEU A 13 -40.72 -41.13 12.19
CA LEU A 13 -39.82 -41.55 13.28
C LEU A 13 -38.51 -40.76 13.01
N GLY A 14 -37.90 -39.95 13.87
CA GLY A 14 -37.95 -39.88 15.33
C GLY A 14 -36.66 -40.45 15.91
N LEU A 15 -35.53 -39.77 15.75
CA LEU A 15 -34.35 -39.99 16.60
C LEU A 15 -33.69 -38.64 16.94
N ALA A 16 -33.62 -38.39 18.24
CA ALA A 16 -33.04 -37.22 18.86
C ALA A 16 -31.54 -37.44 19.09
N LEU A 17 -30.73 -36.39 18.94
CA LEU A 17 -29.45 -36.28 19.63
C LEU A 17 -29.10 -34.81 19.90
N LEU A 18 -29.26 -34.47 21.18
CA LEU A 18 -28.39 -33.64 22.02
C LEU A 18 -27.76 -32.39 21.39
N ALA A 19 -28.40 -31.26 21.69
CA ALA A 19 -27.78 -29.95 21.68
C ALA A 19 -26.62 -29.90 22.68
N PHE A 20 -25.40 -29.77 22.18
CA PHE A 20 -24.30 -29.15 22.91
C PHE A 20 -24.26 -27.68 22.53
N ALA A 21 -24.75 -26.83 23.44
CA ALA A 21 -24.44 -25.42 23.44
C ALA A 21 -22.95 -25.27 23.80
N ALA A 22 -22.10 -25.24 22.77
CA ALA A 22 -20.79 -24.64 22.91
C ALA A 22 -20.99 -23.13 22.83
N GLY A 23 -20.77 -22.44 23.95
CA GLY A 23 -20.74 -20.99 24.00
C GLY A 23 -19.68 -20.49 23.03
N ALA A 24 -20.13 -20.01 21.87
CA ALA A 24 -19.34 -19.06 21.12
C ALA A 24 -19.27 -17.83 22.02
N ALA A 25 -18.10 -17.62 22.62
CA ALA A 25 -17.76 -16.34 23.19
C ALA A 25 -18.00 -15.31 22.08
N SER A 26 -19.06 -14.52 22.25
CA SER A 26 -19.15 -13.23 21.61
C SER A 26 -17.84 -12.54 21.97
N HIS A 27 -16.93 -12.41 21.00
CA HIS A 27 -15.85 -11.48 21.14
C HIS A 27 -16.53 -10.14 21.38
N ASP A 28 -16.40 -9.70 22.62
CA ASP A 28 -16.86 -8.43 23.10
C ASP A 28 -16.33 -7.41 22.10
N SER A 29 -17.22 -6.74 21.38
CA SER A 29 -16.91 -5.55 20.60
C SER A 29 -16.65 -4.41 21.58
N SER A 30 -15.72 -4.64 22.50
CA SER A 30 -15.39 -3.74 23.58
C SER A 30 -14.87 -2.47 22.95
N GLU A 31 -15.73 -1.47 22.95
CA GLU A 31 -15.41 -0.05 23.03
C GLU A 31 -14.03 0.32 22.46
N TRP A 32 -13.94 0.35 21.12
CA TRP A 32 -12.94 1.18 20.47
C TRP A 32 -13.35 2.62 20.74
N SER A 33 -12.88 3.18 21.86
CA SER A 33 -13.11 4.58 22.17
C SER A 33 -12.56 5.46 21.04
N ASP A 34 -13.26 6.57 20.75
CA ASP A 34 -12.83 7.65 19.85
C ASP A 34 -11.48 8.31 20.26
N ASP A 35 -10.80 7.77 21.28
CA ASP A 35 -9.54 8.26 21.85
C ASP A 35 -8.27 7.75 21.17
N TRP A 36 -8.37 7.03 20.04
CA TRP A 36 -7.18 6.45 19.39
C TRP A 36 -6.12 7.52 19.03
N LEU A 37 -6.58 8.73 18.71
CA LEU A 37 -5.76 9.94 18.62
C LEU A 37 -6.41 11.20 19.24
N GLY A 38 -7.41 11.06 20.13
CA GLY A 38 -8.17 12.21 20.67
C GLY A 38 -8.67 13.21 19.61
N ASP A 39 -9.05 14.43 20.01
CA ASP A 39 -8.96 15.57 19.09
C ASP A 39 -7.46 15.76 18.83
N TRP A 40 -7.00 15.59 17.59
CA TRP A 40 -5.57 15.63 17.25
C TRP A 40 -4.92 16.98 17.63
N LYS A 41 -5.73 18.03 17.90
CA LYS A 41 -5.30 19.31 18.49
C LYS A 41 -5.23 19.30 20.02
N SER A 42 -5.98 18.43 20.69
CA SER A 42 -6.06 18.29 22.15
C SER A 42 -5.15 17.21 22.72
N GLN A 43 -4.37 16.50 21.89
CA GLN A 43 -3.40 15.50 22.36
C GLN A 43 -2.22 16.16 23.07
N GLN A 44 -2.37 16.40 24.38
CA GLN A 44 -1.22 16.52 25.27
C GLN A 44 -0.63 15.12 25.45
N ILE A 45 0.57 14.93 24.91
CA ILE A 45 1.36 13.70 25.00
C ILE A 45 1.49 13.30 26.48
N ILE A 46 1.29 12.01 26.75
CA ILE A 46 1.61 11.40 28.04
C ILE A 46 3.10 11.64 28.33
N SER A 47 3.33 12.53 29.31
CA SER A 47 4.57 12.85 30.03
C SER A 47 5.82 13.21 29.22
N GLY A 48 6.09 14.52 29.11
CA GLY A 48 7.47 15.02 29.27
C GLY A 48 8.06 15.94 28.19
N LEU A 49 7.34 16.30 27.13
CA LEU A 49 7.83 17.25 26.13
C LEU A 49 6.79 18.35 25.87
N ASP A 50 7.15 19.56 26.27
CA ASP A 50 6.41 20.81 26.01
C ASP A 50 6.26 21.00 24.49
N VAL A 51 5.04 20.81 23.97
CA VAL A 51 4.67 21.17 22.58
C VAL A 51 4.65 22.68 22.49
N THR A 52 5.83 23.26 22.24
CA THR A 52 6.04 24.72 22.14
C THR A 52 6.41 25.17 20.72
N GLU A 53 6.37 24.28 19.73
CA GLU A 53 6.53 24.63 18.31
C GLU A 53 5.20 24.44 17.56
N ALA A 54 4.82 25.45 16.75
CA ALA A 54 3.59 25.45 15.97
C ALA A 54 3.61 24.35 14.89
N CYS A 55 2.45 23.74 14.61
CA CYS A 55 2.31 22.79 13.50
C CYS A 55 2.59 23.47 12.16
N GLU A 56 3.25 22.75 11.25
CA GLU A 56 3.41 23.17 9.86
C GLU A 56 2.17 22.78 9.06
N THR A 57 1.66 23.67 8.20
CA THR A 57 0.51 23.38 7.35
C THR A 57 0.80 23.71 5.89
N SER A 58 0.56 22.75 5.00
CA SER A 58 0.57 22.91 3.55
C SER A 58 -0.84 22.74 2.99
N ARG A 59 -1.40 23.85 2.47
CA ARG A 59 -2.71 23.88 1.80
C ARG A 59 -2.52 24.18 0.33
N VAL A 60 -3.19 23.40 -0.54
CA VAL A 60 -3.22 23.64 -1.98
C VAL A 60 -4.63 23.42 -2.53
N SER A 61 -5.04 24.26 -3.47
CA SER A 61 -6.28 24.06 -4.23
C SER A 61 -6.08 23.18 -5.47
N ALA A 62 -7.17 22.65 -6.02
CA ALA A 62 -7.16 21.82 -7.22
C ALA A 62 -6.48 22.47 -8.45
N PHE A 63 -6.39 23.79 -8.50
CA PHE A 63 -5.84 24.53 -9.65
C PHE A 63 -4.61 25.36 -9.30
N GLU A 64 -4.06 25.20 -8.09
CA GLU A 64 -2.88 25.90 -7.66
C GLU A 64 -1.62 25.23 -8.23
N MET A 65 -0.84 26.00 -8.99
CA MET A 65 0.47 25.59 -9.51
C MET A 65 1.40 26.80 -9.61
N SER A 66 2.71 26.52 -9.60
CA SER A 66 3.74 27.46 -9.99
C SER A 66 3.47 28.00 -11.40
N LYS A 67 3.69 29.31 -11.60
CA LYS A 67 3.46 29.94 -12.90
C LYS A 67 4.65 29.75 -13.84
N GLY A 68 4.36 29.20 -15.02
CA GLY A 68 5.33 29.02 -16.09
C GLY A 68 6.26 27.82 -15.86
N ARG A 69 7.18 27.60 -16.80
CA ARG A 69 8.17 26.52 -16.76
C ARG A 69 9.38 26.95 -15.95
N LYS A 70 9.26 26.94 -14.63
CA LYS A 70 10.37 27.24 -13.72
C LYS A 70 10.64 26.04 -12.82
N PRO A 71 11.91 25.76 -12.48
CA PRO A 71 12.23 24.83 -11.41
C PRO A 71 11.51 25.23 -10.12
N VAL A 72 10.99 24.24 -9.40
CA VAL A 72 10.39 24.41 -8.07
C VAL A 72 11.29 23.76 -7.04
N TRP A 73 11.12 24.13 -5.77
CA TRP A 73 11.84 23.47 -4.69
C TRP A 73 11.43 21.99 -4.61
N PHE A 74 12.43 21.14 -4.47
CA PHE A 74 12.29 19.69 -4.44
C PHE A 74 13.24 19.14 -3.38
N SER A 75 12.70 18.57 -2.29
CA SER A 75 13.55 17.99 -1.26
C SER A 75 14.03 16.58 -1.63
N THR A 76 15.34 16.38 -1.47
CA THR A 76 16.00 15.07 -1.49
C THR A 76 16.71 14.77 -0.17
N SER A 77 16.38 15.51 0.90
CA SER A 77 17.01 15.36 2.21
C SER A 77 16.46 14.12 2.92
N PRO A 78 17.33 13.17 3.32
CA PRO A 78 16.93 11.95 3.98
C PRO A 78 16.53 12.17 5.44
N THR A 79 16.53 13.40 5.98
CA THR A 79 16.14 13.67 7.37
C THR A 79 14.86 14.48 7.50
N ASP A 80 14.30 14.94 6.39
CA ASP A 80 13.02 15.65 6.39
C ASP A 80 11.89 14.67 6.68
N ASN A 81 10.81 15.11 7.34
CA ASN A 81 9.60 14.30 7.53
C ASN A 81 9.05 13.83 6.17
N TRP A 82 8.95 12.52 5.96
CA TRP A 82 8.45 11.92 4.72
C TRP A 82 7.02 12.31 4.40
N GLU A 83 6.19 12.51 5.42
CA GLU A 83 4.78 12.83 5.25
C GLU A 83 4.51 14.25 4.78
N LEU A 84 5.50 15.14 4.88
CA LEU A 84 5.38 16.49 4.37
C LEU A 84 5.53 16.53 2.83
N PRO A 85 4.90 17.51 2.17
CA PRO A 85 5.09 17.77 0.75
C PRO A 85 6.55 17.96 0.38
N ARG A 86 6.97 17.31 -0.71
CA ARG A 86 8.35 17.38 -1.22
C ARG A 86 8.50 18.34 -2.37
N ILE A 87 7.37 18.79 -2.93
CA ILE A 87 7.29 19.65 -4.10
C ILE A 87 6.46 20.88 -3.73
N VAL A 88 7.14 22.02 -3.50
CA VAL A 88 6.48 23.24 -3.04
C VAL A 88 7.02 24.46 -3.82
N PRO A 89 6.18 25.20 -4.56
CA PRO A 89 4.83 24.84 -5.01
C PRO A 89 4.84 23.71 -6.05
N MET A 90 3.68 23.10 -6.34
CA MET A 90 3.53 22.14 -7.45
C MET A 90 3.83 22.81 -8.80
N ASN A 91 4.38 22.05 -9.76
CA ASN A 91 4.53 22.49 -11.16
C ASN A 91 3.84 21.52 -12.11
N GLU A 92 4.06 21.64 -13.44
CA GLU A 92 3.39 20.80 -14.44
C GLU A 92 4.01 19.40 -14.62
N THR A 93 5.16 19.12 -14.00
CA THR A 93 5.92 17.89 -14.24
C THR A 93 5.98 16.96 -13.04
N ALA A 94 6.12 17.54 -11.85
CA ALA A 94 6.37 16.83 -10.61
C ALA A 94 5.06 16.42 -9.94
N GLY A 95 5.09 15.28 -9.27
CA GLY A 95 3.93 14.73 -8.56
C GLY A 95 4.36 13.98 -7.32
N GLU A 96 3.44 13.93 -6.36
CA GLU A 96 3.62 13.20 -5.12
C GLU A 96 2.34 12.45 -4.72
N GLN A 97 2.55 11.34 -4.04
CA GLN A 97 1.54 10.38 -3.64
C GLN A 97 1.80 9.88 -2.21
N TRP A 98 0.70 9.72 -1.49
CA TRP A 98 0.60 8.91 -0.28
C TRP A 98 -0.30 7.73 -0.63
N GLU A 99 0.22 6.52 -0.47
CA GLU A 99 -0.49 5.29 -0.82
C GLU A 99 -0.70 4.44 0.43
N PHE A 100 -1.86 3.81 0.54
CA PHE A 100 -2.16 2.88 1.62
C PHE A 100 -2.82 1.66 1.02
N ASP A 101 -2.27 0.48 1.27
CA ASP A 101 -2.87 -0.78 0.85
C ASP A 101 -3.23 -1.66 2.04
N ALA A 102 -4.12 -2.61 1.78
CA ALA A 102 -4.41 -3.68 2.72
C ALA A 102 -5.03 -4.87 2.00
N VAL A 103 -4.81 -6.07 2.54
CA VAL A 103 -5.40 -7.34 2.11
C VAL A 103 -5.86 -8.14 3.32
N SER A 104 -6.95 -8.88 3.18
CA SER A 104 -7.54 -9.66 4.27
C SER A 104 -6.72 -10.91 4.63
N ASP A 105 -6.90 -11.41 5.86
CA ASP A 105 -6.25 -12.63 6.39
C ASP A 105 -6.47 -13.89 5.54
N ASP A 106 -7.57 -13.95 4.79
CA ASP A 106 -7.86 -15.04 3.85
C ASP A 106 -7.27 -14.82 2.44
N GLY A 107 -6.67 -13.65 2.21
CA GLY A 107 -6.11 -13.24 0.93
C GLY A 107 -7.15 -13.05 -0.18
N LEU A 108 -8.42 -12.88 0.14
CA LEU A 108 -9.49 -12.77 -0.87
C LEU A 108 -10.00 -11.35 -1.08
N SER A 109 -9.84 -10.46 -0.10
CA SER A 109 -10.22 -9.05 -0.19
C SER A 109 -8.97 -8.18 -0.21
N GLY A 110 -9.06 -7.04 -0.89
CA GLY A 110 -7.99 -6.04 -0.92
C GLY A 110 -8.55 -4.65 -1.03
N LEU A 111 -7.76 -3.66 -0.63
CA LEU A 111 -8.02 -2.26 -0.88
C LEU A 111 -6.73 -1.50 -1.18
N ILE A 112 -6.88 -0.38 -1.87
CA ILE A 112 -5.81 0.60 -2.07
C ILE A 112 -6.38 2.01 -2.09
N PHE A 113 -5.68 2.91 -1.42
CA PHE A 113 -5.91 4.35 -1.46
C PHE A 113 -4.69 5.04 -2.06
N GLY A 114 -4.90 5.94 -3.01
CA GLY A 114 -3.89 6.86 -3.50
C GLY A 114 -4.35 8.31 -3.32
N PHE A 115 -3.62 9.08 -2.51
CA PHE A 115 -3.80 10.51 -2.32
C PHE A 115 -2.79 11.25 -3.16
N TYR A 116 -3.24 11.96 -4.19
CA TYR A 116 -2.34 12.58 -5.17
C TYR A 116 -2.34 14.11 -5.06
N ARG A 117 -1.14 14.67 -5.09
CA ARG A 117 -0.83 16.01 -5.59
C ARG A 117 -0.04 15.81 -6.89
N ASP A 118 -0.77 15.67 -7.99
CA ASP A 118 -0.22 15.29 -9.29
C ASP A 118 -0.95 16.00 -10.45
N PRO A 119 -0.25 16.84 -11.25
CA PRO A 119 -0.81 17.54 -12.40
C PRO A 119 -1.05 16.66 -13.64
N ASN A 120 -0.66 15.37 -13.66
CA ASN A 120 -0.66 14.54 -14.87
C ASN A 120 -2.02 14.43 -15.59
N TYR A 121 -3.12 14.54 -14.85
CA TYR A 121 -4.48 14.51 -15.40
C TYR A 121 -5.13 15.90 -15.52
N SER A 122 -4.44 16.96 -15.11
CA SER A 122 -4.97 18.34 -15.10
C SER A 122 -5.39 18.82 -16.49
N VAL A 123 -4.79 18.28 -17.57
CA VAL A 123 -5.16 18.55 -18.96
C VAL A 123 -6.62 18.20 -19.30
N LEU A 124 -7.23 17.30 -18.52
CA LEU A 124 -8.64 16.91 -18.66
C LEU A 124 -9.60 17.83 -17.87
N GLY A 125 -9.09 18.89 -17.26
CA GLY A 125 -9.87 19.86 -16.48
C GLY A 125 -10.18 19.44 -15.05
N SER A 126 -9.61 18.31 -14.60
CA SER A 126 -9.89 17.71 -13.29
C SER A 126 -9.03 18.25 -12.15
N GLY A 127 -8.16 19.23 -12.40
CA GLY A 127 -7.21 19.77 -11.42
C GLY A 127 -6.01 18.86 -11.15
N ASN A 128 -5.22 19.23 -10.13
CA ASN A 128 -3.96 18.59 -9.73
C ASN A 128 -4.11 17.68 -8.51
N LEU A 129 -5.32 17.53 -8.00
CA LEU A 129 -5.63 16.70 -6.85
C LEU A 129 -6.48 15.54 -7.30
N ARG A 130 -6.12 14.33 -6.88
CA ARG A 130 -6.86 13.11 -7.22
C ARG A 130 -6.90 12.20 -6.02
N MET A 131 -8.04 11.54 -5.83
CA MET A 131 -8.19 10.39 -4.98
C MET A 131 -8.41 9.16 -5.84
N TYR A 132 -7.69 8.08 -5.53
CA TYR A 132 -7.94 6.76 -6.07
C TYR A 132 -8.32 5.85 -4.93
N VAL A 133 -9.44 5.15 -5.05
CA VAL A 133 -9.87 4.12 -4.11
C VAL A 133 -10.31 2.92 -4.90
N GLU A 134 -9.75 1.76 -4.58
CA GLU A 134 -10.24 0.50 -5.13
C GLU A 134 -10.40 -0.53 -4.02
N PHE A 135 -11.52 -1.25 -4.06
CA PHE A 135 -11.79 -2.42 -3.24
C PHE A 135 -11.92 -3.63 -4.15
N ALA A 136 -11.39 -4.76 -3.70
CA ALA A 136 -11.65 -6.06 -4.28
C ALA A 136 -12.29 -6.98 -3.26
N PHE A 137 -13.24 -7.77 -3.74
CA PHE A 137 -14.09 -8.62 -2.91
C PHE A 137 -13.79 -10.10 -3.16
N PRO A 138 -14.19 -11.00 -2.24
CA PRO A 138 -13.89 -12.43 -2.36
C PRO A 138 -14.47 -13.13 -3.60
N ASP A 139 -15.49 -12.54 -4.22
CA ASP A 139 -16.10 -13.05 -5.46
C ASP A 139 -15.38 -12.58 -6.74
N GLY A 140 -14.30 -11.79 -6.59
CA GLY A 140 -13.54 -11.20 -7.69
C GLY A 140 -14.15 -9.92 -8.26
N GLU A 141 -15.29 -9.44 -7.72
CA GLU A 141 -15.80 -8.10 -8.04
C GLU A 141 -14.84 -7.03 -7.49
N ARG A 142 -14.77 -5.90 -8.20
CA ARG A 142 -14.00 -4.72 -7.77
C ARG A 142 -14.86 -3.47 -7.83
N PHE A 143 -14.70 -2.62 -6.82
CA PHE A 143 -15.27 -1.29 -6.77
C PHE A 143 -14.15 -0.27 -6.95
N VAL A 144 -14.29 0.64 -7.92
CA VAL A 144 -13.31 1.70 -8.19
C VAL A 144 -13.98 3.06 -8.06
N GLN A 145 -13.35 3.95 -7.31
CA GLN A 145 -13.75 5.34 -7.18
C GLN A 145 -12.56 6.26 -7.43
N ILE A 146 -12.78 7.23 -8.32
CA ILE A 146 -11.82 8.30 -8.60
C ILE A 146 -12.55 9.61 -8.37
N ASP A 147 -12.03 10.40 -7.43
CA ASP A 147 -12.55 11.74 -7.13
C ASP A 147 -11.47 12.80 -7.38
N TYR A 148 -11.91 14.03 -7.62
CA TYR A 148 -11.05 15.19 -7.90
C TYR A 148 -11.34 16.29 -6.87
N PRO A 149 -10.68 16.25 -5.71
CA PRO A 149 -10.94 17.16 -4.59
C PRO A 149 -10.61 18.61 -4.95
N GLY A 150 -11.42 19.55 -4.46
CA GLY A 150 -11.16 20.99 -4.59
C GLY A 150 -9.97 21.49 -3.77
N GLU A 151 -9.61 20.77 -2.70
CA GLU A 151 -8.55 21.16 -1.77
C GLU A 151 -7.82 19.97 -1.15
N SER A 152 -6.52 20.14 -0.90
CA SER A 152 -5.67 19.27 -0.07
C SER A 152 -5.02 20.09 1.06
N ILE A 153 -5.09 19.57 2.28
CA ILE A 153 -4.48 20.14 3.48
C ILE A 153 -3.60 19.06 4.11
N ILE A 154 -2.33 19.36 4.34
CA ILE A 154 -1.42 18.50 5.10
C ILE A 154 -0.91 19.31 6.29
N GLU A 155 -1.01 18.75 7.48
CA GLU A 155 -0.59 19.37 8.72
C GLU A 155 0.30 18.43 9.51
N SER A 156 1.49 18.92 9.90
CA SER A 156 2.48 18.17 10.66
C SER A 156 2.74 18.86 11.99
N CYS A 157 2.48 18.14 13.08
CA CYS A 157 2.71 18.61 14.44
C CYS A 157 3.81 17.76 15.06
N ARG A 158 4.92 18.39 15.43
CA ARG A 158 6.08 17.69 16.01
C ARG A 158 5.68 16.90 17.25
N GLY A 159 6.06 15.62 17.31
CA GLY A 159 5.73 14.72 18.41
C GLY A 159 4.32 14.14 18.40
N ALA A 160 3.42 14.60 17.52
CA ALA A 160 2.10 14.00 17.32
C ALA A 160 2.08 13.18 16.02
N GLY A 161 2.51 13.77 14.90
CA GLY A 161 2.52 13.13 13.59
C GLY A 161 2.05 14.06 12.49
N THR A 162 1.59 13.48 11.39
CA THR A 162 1.11 14.22 10.21
C THR A 162 -0.26 13.76 9.79
N ARG A 163 -1.12 14.71 9.42
CA ARG A 163 -2.46 14.49 8.91
C ARG A 163 -2.61 15.09 7.52
N GLY A 164 -3.10 14.31 6.57
CA GLY A 164 -3.50 14.78 5.24
C GLY A 164 -5.01 14.70 5.07
N GLU A 165 -5.59 15.65 4.35
CA GLU A 165 -7.01 15.68 4.02
C GLU A 165 -7.24 16.20 2.60
N TRP A 166 -8.00 15.44 1.82
CA TRP A 166 -8.46 15.78 0.48
C TRP A 166 -9.99 15.87 0.51
N LYS A 167 -10.54 17.02 0.13
CA LYS A 167 -11.99 17.26 0.23
C LYS A 167 -12.56 18.15 -0.87
N GLU A 168 -13.88 18.06 -1.02
CA GLU A 168 -14.68 18.89 -1.91
C GLU A 168 -15.85 19.48 -1.10
N GLY A 169 -15.61 20.60 -0.42
CA GLY A 169 -16.56 21.19 0.52
C GLY A 169 -17.10 20.14 1.51
N ASP A 170 -18.43 20.07 1.62
CA ASP A 170 -19.13 19.07 2.44
C ASP A 170 -19.57 17.83 1.65
N LYS A 171 -19.19 17.69 0.37
CA LYS A 171 -19.66 16.59 -0.51
C LYS A 171 -18.99 15.26 -0.17
N TYR A 172 -17.67 15.30 0.01
CA TYR A 172 -16.87 14.14 0.39
C TYR A 172 -15.54 14.59 0.99
N SER A 173 -14.94 13.70 1.78
CA SER A 173 -13.60 13.86 2.33
C SER A 173 -12.89 12.52 2.44
N TYR A 174 -11.57 12.59 2.34
CA TYR A 174 -10.62 11.53 2.60
C TYR A 174 -9.53 12.11 3.48
N ALA A 175 -9.20 11.45 4.56
CA ALA A 175 -8.15 11.89 5.45
C ALA A 175 -7.29 10.70 5.87
N TRP A 176 -6.00 10.97 6.09
CA TRP A 176 -5.07 10.04 6.70
C TRP A 176 -4.33 10.72 7.84
N GLU A 177 -3.89 9.93 8.79
CA GLU A 177 -3.05 10.32 9.92
C GLU A 177 -1.92 9.30 10.05
N VAL A 178 -0.69 9.75 10.27
CA VAL A 178 0.49 8.91 10.49
C VAL A 178 1.22 9.45 11.73
N SER A 179 1.53 8.59 12.69
CA SER A 179 2.27 8.99 13.90
C SER A 179 3.71 9.40 13.57
N ASP A 180 4.32 10.26 14.39
CA ASP A 180 5.69 10.79 14.17
C ASP A 180 6.76 9.67 14.12
N ASP A 181 6.52 8.56 14.82
CA ASP A 181 7.35 7.35 14.81
C ASP A 181 7.01 6.36 13.69
N MET A 182 6.02 6.69 12.85
CA MET A 182 5.50 5.88 11.75
C MET A 182 5.04 4.48 12.18
N ARG A 183 4.62 4.29 13.44
CA ARG A 183 4.10 2.99 13.92
C ARG A 183 2.60 2.83 13.74
N HIS A 184 1.88 3.92 13.60
CA HIS A 184 0.43 3.93 13.56
C HIS A 184 -0.05 4.80 12.42
N SER A 185 -1.05 4.31 11.69
CA SER A 185 -1.77 5.14 10.75
C SER A 185 -3.27 4.84 10.76
N ARG A 186 -4.05 5.86 10.40
CA ARG A 186 -5.49 5.76 10.22
C ARG A 186 -5.88 6.48 8.95
N VAL A 187 -6.67 5.82 8.10
CA VAL A 187 -7.35 6.45 6.96
C VAL A 187 -8.83 6.46 7.26
N VAL A 188 -9.47 7.63 7.16
CA VAL A 188 -10.93 7.80 7.30
C VAL A 188 -11.45 8.45 6.03
N TRP A 189 -12.55 7.93 5.49
CA TRP A 189 -13.18 8.53 4.32
C TRP A 189 -14.69 8.53 4.43
N LYS A 190 -15.29 9.49 3.74
CA LYS A 190 -16.73 9.63 3.64
C LYS A 190 -17.10 10.23 2.30
N THR A 191 -17.81 9.45 1.50
CA THR A 191 -18.38 9.85 0.20
C THR A 191 -19.81 9.36 0.10
N PRO A 192 -20.58 9.77 -0.93
CA PRO A 192 -21.92 9.24 -1.15
C PRO A 192 -21.97 7.72 -1.43
N LYS A 193 -20.89 7.13 -1.95
CA LYS A 193 -20.83 5.71 -2.34
C LYS A 193 -20.13 4.83 -1.31
N THR A 194 -19.16 5.38 -0.59
CA THR A 194 -18.36 4.64 0.38
C THR A 194 -17.93 5.49 1.55
N SER A 195 -17.87 4.88 2.74
CA SER A 195 -17.33 5.47 3.95
C SER A 195 -16.68 4.39 4.80
N GLY A 196 -15.69 4.74 5.61
CA GLY A 196 -15.09 3.77 6.51
C GLY A 196 -13.81 4.25 7.16
N THR A 197 -13.16 3.31 7.83
CA THR A 197 -11.89 3.49 8.51
C THR A 197 -10.97 2.30 8.17
N LEU A 198 -9.72 2.62 7.87
CA LEU A 198 -8.60 1.68 7.79
C LEU A 198 -7.62 2.07 8.90
N ILE A 199 -7.20 1.09 9.71
CA ILE A 199 -6.21 1.27 10.77
C ILE A 199 -5.00 0.41 10.43
N LEU A 200 -3.80 0.96 10.55
CA LEU A 200 -2.53 0.27 10.36
C LEU A 200 -1.70 0.34 11.63
N ARG A 201 -1.14 -0.81 12.03
CA ARG A 201 -0.17 -0.95 13.13
C ARG A 201 1.09 -1.61 12.59
N SER A 202 2.17 -0.84 12.51
CA SER A 202 3.41 -1.31 11.91
C SER A 202 4.01 -2.49 12.68
N VAL A 203 4.49 -3.49 11.92
CA VAL A 203 5.22 -4.65 12.42
C VAL A 203 6.66 -4.73 11.89
N ALA A 204 7.09 -3.72 11.12
CA ALA A 204 8.44 -3.58 10.60
C ALA A 204 8.87 -2.10 10.69
N PRO A 205 10.16 -1.80 10.94
CA PRO A 205 10.58 -0.42 11.07
C PRO A 205 10.54 0.31 9.72
N PRO A 206 10.21 1.62 9.70
CA PRO A 206 10.20 2.44 8.48
C PRO A 206 11.54 2.36 7.74
N ARG A 207 11.49 2.38 6.40
CA ARG A 207 12.70 2.20 5.58
C ARG A 207 12.79 3.10 4.34
N TYR A 208 14.04 3.40 3.98
CA TYR A 208 14.40 4.13 2.77
C TYR A 208 14.42 3.23 1.52
N ALA A 209 14.56 3.86 0.36
CA ALA A 209 14.70 3.21 -0.95
C ALA A 209 15.85 2.18 -0.99
N ASP A 210 16.91 2.42 -0.21
CA ASP A 210 18.08 1.56 -0.16
C ASP A 210 18.02 0.42 0.87
N GLY A 211 16.96 0.37 1.70
CA GLY A 211 16.81 -0.64 2.77
C GLY A 211 17.23 -0.15 4.15
N THR A 212 17.88 1.01 4.25
CA THR A 212 18.24 1.59 5.54
C THR A 212 16.99 1.86 6.38
N VAL A 213 17.09 1.69 7.69
CA VAL A 213 16.02 2.01 8.64
C VAL A 213 15.98 3.52 8.92
N TRP A 214 14.78 4.09 8.99
CA TRP A 214 14.57 5.48 9.40
C TRP A 214 14.68 5.68 10.92
N PRO A 215 15.24 6.82 11.39
CA PRO A 215 15.88 7.89 10.62
C PRO A 215 17.39 7.64 10.38
N SER A 216 17.91 8.12 9.24
CA SER A 216 19.33 8.04 8.89
C SER A 216 19.78 9.22 8.02
N THR A 217 20.90 9.84 8.38
CA THR A 217 21.52 10.92 7.58
C THR A 217 22.22 10.42 6.32
N ASN A 218 22.53 9.12 6.27
CA ASN A 218 23.35 8.51 5.22
C ASN A 218 22.53 7.69 4.23
N ALA A 219 21.22 7.61 4.41
CA ALA A 219 20.35 6.82 3.56
C ALA A 219 20.02 7.53 2.24
N SER A 220 19.74 6.74 1.22
CA SER A 220 19.28 7.20 -0.09
C SER A 220 17.76 7.12 -0.19
N LEU A 221 17.14 8.24 -0.49
CA LEU A 221 15.73 8.31 -0.92
C LEU A 221 15.54 7.92 -2.40
N LEU A 222 16.63 7.95 -3.18
CA LEU A 222 16.59 7.77 -4.62
C LEU A 222 16.36 6.30 -4.97
N THR A 223 15.26 6.02 -5.65
CA THR A 223 14.92 4.69 -6.17
C THR A 223 15.48 4.53 -7.58
N VAL A 224 15.04 5.38 -8.50
CA VAL A 224 15.64 5.55 -9.84
C VAL A 224 15.74 7.06 -10.14
N PRO A 225 16.51 7.49 -11.16
CA PRO A 225 16.67 8.91 -11.45
C PRO A 225 15.34 9.67 -11.49
N HIS A 226 15.26 10.74 -10.68
CA HIS A 226 14.09 11.62 -10.54
C HIS A 226 12.85 11.02 -9.86
N PHE A 227 12.96 9.83 -9.26
CA PHE A 227 11.85 9.15 -8.59
C PHE A 227 12.29 8.57 -7.24
N TYR A 228 11.47 8.80 -6.23
CA TYR A 228 11.77 8.53 -4.83
C TYR A 228 10.60 7.77 -4.22
N TRP A 229 10.94 6.72 -3.47
CA TRP A 229 9.98 5.87 -2.77
C TRP A 229 10.54 5.53 -1.39
N THR A 230 9.74 5.76 -0.36
CA THR A 230 10.00 5.27 1.00
C THR A 230 8.79 4.53 1.54
N GLU A 231 9.01 3.70 2.55
CA GLU A 231 7.94 3.02 3.27
C GLU A 231 7.92 3.52 4.72
N PRO A 232 7.13 4.54 5.03
CA PRO A 232 6.82 4.91 6.40
C PRO A 232 6.27 3.70 7.20
N ILE A 233 5.38 2.90 6.60
CA ILE A 233 4.85 1.69 7.23
C ILE A 233 5.05 0.52 6.26
N PRO A 234 6.18 -0.20 6.32
CA PRO A 234 6.52 -1.18 5.29
C PRO A 234 5.68 -2.45 5.36
N VAL A 235 5.28 -2.85 6.57
CA VAL A 235 4.33 -3.94 6.81
C VAL A 235 3.57 -3.61 8.08
N ALA A 236 2.26 -3.72 8.06
CA ALA A 236 1.39 -3.50 9.20
C ALA A 236 0.35 -4.61 9.33
N GLU A 237 -0.10 -4.82 10.57
CA GLU A 237 -1.41 -5.39 10.84
C GLU A 237 -2.47 -4.34 10.57
N VAL A 238 -3.56 -4.75 9.92
CA VAL A 238 -4.63 -3.82 9.53
C VAL A 238 -6.01 -4.29 9.95
N THR A 239 -6.88 -3.31 10.16
CA THR A 239 -8.32 -3.52 10.33
C THR A 239 -9.05 -2.55 9.41
N VAL A 240 -10.05 -3.08 8.71
CA VAL A 240 -10.94 -2.34 7.82
C VAL A 240 -12.36 -2.47 8.36
N ASP A 241 -13.05 -1.34 8.54
CA ASP A 241 -14.50 -1.30 8.71
C ASP A 241 -15.08 -0.23 7.79
N ALA A 242 -15.82 -0.68 6.79
CA ALA A 242 -16.30 0.16 5.70
C ALA A 242 -17.71 -0.21 5.27
N VAL A 243 -18.32 0.74 4.57
CA VAL A 243 -19.53 0.56 3.78
C VAL A 243 -19.18 0.91 2.34
N VAL A 244 -19.44 -0.01 1.41
CA VAL A 244 -19.25 0.20 -0.03
C VAL A 244 -20.58 -0.08 -0.72
N GLU A 245 -21.15 0.93 -1.36
CA GLU A 245 -22.46 0.89 -2.02
C GLU A 245 -23.57 0.31 -1.12
N GLY A 246 -23.54 0.68 0.16
CA GLY A 246 -24.50 0.24 1.17
C GLY A 246 -24.23 -1.16 1.75
N LYS A 247 -23.23 -1.88 1.26
CA LYS A 247 -22.81 -3.18 1.81
C LYS A 247 -21.71 -2.99 2.84
N LYS A 248 -21.82 -3.67 3.99
CA LYS A 248 -20.76 -3.68 5.00
C LYS A 248 -19.58 -4.53 4.51
N VAL A 249 -18.37 -3.99 4.68
CA VAL A 249 -17.09 -4.63 4.37
C VAL A 249 -16.22 -4.48 5.61
N ALA A 250 -15.93 -5.57 6.30
CA ALA A 250 -15.10 -5.53 7.49
C ALA A 250 -14.23 -6.78 7.58
N TRP A 251 -12.93 -6.58 7.83
CA TRP A 251 -11.94 -7.64 7.93
C TRP A 251 -10.63 -7.13 8.55
N SER A 252 -9.80 -8.07 8.98
CA SER A 252 -8.41 -7.83 9.39
C SER A 252 -7.45 -8.48 8.39
N GLY A 253 -6.18 -8.07 8.42
CA GLY A 253 -5.15 -8.64 7.57
C GLY A 253 -3.82 -7.91 7.67
N ILE A 254 -3.13 -7.76 6.54
CA ILE A 254 -1.91 -6.95 6.44
C ILE A 254 -2.03 -5.82 5.43
N GLY A 255 -1.15 -4.84 5.53
CA GLY A 255 -1.05 -3.74 4.58
C GLY A 255 0.16 -2.87 4.88
N GLY A 256 0.13 -1.64 4.43
CA GLY A 256 1.17 -0.66 4.73
C GLY A 256 0.92 0.70 4.11
N HIS A 257 1.95 1.53 4.18
CA HIS A 257 1.93 2.91 3.71
C HIS A 257 3.22 3.24 2.99
N GLU A 258 3.07 3.78 1.78
CA GLU A 258 4.14 4.21 0.91
C GLU A 258 4.08 5.73 0.71
N ARG A 259 5.27 6.31 0.59
CA ARG A 259 5.44 7.71 0.22
C ARG A 259 6.25 7.80 -1.05
N LEU A 260 5.65 8.39 -2.08
CA LEU A 260 6.26 8.49 -3.40
C LEU A 260 6.26 9.92 -3.93
N TRP A 261 7.36 10.35 -4.53
CA TRP A 261 7.41 11.62 -5.24
C TRP A 261 8.44 11.57 -6.36
N GLY A 262 8.25 12.43 -7.35
CA GLY A 262 9.17 12.52 -8.47
C GLY A 262 9.13 13.89 -9.11
N ALA A 263 10.26 14.27 -9.73
CA ALA A 263 10.33 15.49 -10.55
C ALA A 263 9.54 15.34 -11.86
N PHE A 264 9.25 14.09 -12.25
CA PHE A 264 8.44 13.72 -13.41
C PHE A 264 7.45 12.62 -13.05
N ASN A 265 6.52 12.36 -13.96
CA ASN A 265 5.55 11.30 -13.80
C ASN A 265 6.15 9.90 -13.93
N TRP A 266 5.43 8.90 -13.43
CA TRP A 266 5.87 7.50 -13.45
C TRP A 266 6.25 7.04 -14.86
N LEU A 267 5.47 7.39 -15.89
CA LEU A 267 5.75 7.03 -17.29
C LEU A 267 7.07 7.60 -17.81
N THR A 268 7.55 8.69 -17.22
CA THR A 268 8.81 9.34 -17.56
C THR A 268 9.99 8.71 -16.83
N CYS A 269 9.80 8.31 -15.57
CA CYS A 269 10.85 7.77 -14.72
C CYS A 269 11.03 6.25 -14.88
N LEU A 270 9.93 5.49 -14.97
CA LEU A 270 9.90 4.05 -14.83
C LEU A 270 9.62 3.33 -16.15
N ASP A 271 10.24 2.17 -16.31
CA ASP A 271 9.94 1.19 -17.35
C ASP A 271 9.07 0.07 -16.76
N SER A 272 9.45 -0.47 -15.60
CA SER A 272 8.67 -1.44 -14.83
C SER A 272 8.88 -1.30 -13.33
N MET A 273 7.99 -1.92 -12.58
CA MET A 273 8.08 -2.10 -11.14
C MET A 273 7.54 -3.48 -10.77
N HIS A 274 8.23 -4.13 -9.85
CA HIS A 274 7.75 -5.32 -9.14
C HIS A 274 7.78 -4.99 -7.65
N PHE A 275 6.71 -5.32 -6.94
CA PHE A 275 6.60 -5.09 -5.51
C PHE A 275 6.05 -6.33 -4.83
N VAL A 276 6.56 -6.64 -3.63
CA VAL A 276 6.05 -7.68 -2.76
C VAL A 276 6.10 -7.17 -1.33
N ARG A 277 4.96 -7.16 -0.67
CA ARG A 277 4.83 -7.02 0.79
C ARG A 277 4.25 -8.32 1.33
N LEU A 278 4.79 -8.85 2.41
CA LEU A 278 4.24 -10.06 3.02
C LEU A 278 4.47 -10.14 4.52
N ARG A 279 3.64 -10.99 5.14
CA ARG A 279 3.84 -11.49 6.49
C ARG A 279 3.62 -12.99 6.52
N ALA A 280 4.57 -13.74 7.08
CA ALA A 280 4.46 -15.19 7.29
C ALA A 280 5.07 -15.55 8.65
N GLY A 281 4.22 -15.89 9.62
CA GLY A 281 4.66 -16.12 11.00
C GLY A 281 5.36 -14.90 11.61
N PRO A 282 6.60 -15.03 12.11
CA PRO A 282 7.35 -13.92 12.71
C PRO A 282 7.94 -12.96 11.66
N PHE A 283 7.89 -13.32 10.38
CA PHE A 283 8.55 -12.61 9.30
C PHE A 283 7.63 -11.56 8.68
N ALA A 284 8.14 -10.35 8.54
CA ALA A 284 7.55 -9.26 7.75
C ALA A 284 8.58 -8.86 6.68
N LEU A 285 8.20 -8.90 5.41
CA LEU A 285 9.12 -8.63 4.30
C LEU A 285 8.49 -7.62 3.35
N THR A 286 9.34 -6.73 2.83
CA THR A 286 9.03 -5.88 1.70
C THR A 286 10.18 -5.94 0.69
N PHE A 287 9.82 -6.00 -0.58
CA PHE A 287 10.71 -6.08 -1.71
C PHE A 287 10.17 -5.21 -2.84
N TRP A 288 11.08 -4.54 -3.54
CA TRP A 288 10.80 -4.02 -4.88
C TRP A 288 11.96 -4.22 -5.84
N ASP A 289 11.65 -4.18 -7.13
CA ASP A 289 12.59 -3.92 -8.21
C ASP A 289 12.01 -2.90 -9.19
N PHE A 290 12.76 -1.84 -9.47
CA PHE A 290 12.40 -0.81 -10.42
C PHE A 290 13.36 -0.83 -11.60
N GLU A 291 12.81 -0.69 -12.81
CA GLU A 291 13.61 -0.42 -14.00
C GLU A 291 13.38 1.02 -14.46
N ALA A 292 14.46 1.74 -14.76
CA ALA A 292 14.37 3.12 -15.24
C ALA A 292 14.08 3.19 -16.74
N TRP A 293 13.11 4.03 -17.14
CA TRP A 293 12.76 4.19 -18.57
C TRP A 293 13.94 4.75 -19.39
N ARG A 294 14.54 5.85 -18.92
CA ARG A 294 15.59 6.58 -19.66
C ARG A 294 16.95 5.90 -19.60
N TYR A 295 17.19 5.08 -18.59
CA TYR A 295 18.47 4.42 -18.34
C TYR A 295 18.28 2.91 -18.49
N LYS A 296 18.21 2.45 -19.74
CA LYS A 296 17.91 1.05 -20.06
C LYS A 296 18.87 0.10 -19.36
N GLY A 297 18.33 -0.91 -18.69
CA GLY A 297 19.09 -1.87 -17.89
C GLY A 297 19.49 -1.38 -16.50
N LEU A 298 19.12 -0.16 -16.09
CA LEU A 298 19.26 0.26 -14.70
C LEU A 298 18.13 -0.36 -13.87
N HIS A 299 18.50 -1.34 -13.06
CA HIS A 299 17.66 -1.95 -12.04
C HIS A 299 17.96 -1.35 -10.66
N ALA A 300 16.93 -1.15 -9.84
CA ALA A 300 17.05 -0.68 -8.48
C ALA A 300 16.30 -1.59 -7.50
N PRO A 301 16.78 -2.83 -7.32
CA PRO A 301 16.15 -3.78 -6.42
C PRO A 301 16.51 -3.48 -4.96
N SER A 302 15.58 -3.76 -4.05
CA SER A 302 15.85 -3.74 -2.61
C SER A 302 14.87 -4.61 -1.86
N VAL A 303 15.36 -5.36 -0.87
CA VAL A 303 14.56 -6.19 0.03
C VAL A 303 14.94 -5.90 1.47
N VAL A 304 13.95 -5.91 2.36
CA VAL A 304 14.12 -5.89 3.81
C VAL A 304 13.22 -6.95 4.41
N LEU A 305 13.78 -7.75 5.32
CA LEU A 305 13.10 -8.75 6.11
C LEU A 305 13.29 -8.42 7.59
N ALA A 306 12.19 -8.24 8.29
CA ALA A 306 12.13 -8.15 9.74
C ALA A 306 11.61 -9.46 10.34
N GLU A 307 12.17 -9.85 11.48
CA GLU A 307 11.70 -10.94 12.33
C GLU A 307 11.31 -10.32 13.68
N GLU A 308 10.04 -10.46 14.08
CA GLU A 308 9.50 -9.87 15.32
C GLU A 308 9.78 -8.35 15.46
N GLY A 309 9.69 -7.62 14.34
CA GLY A 309 9.89 -6.17 14.29
C GLY A 309 11.36 -5.72 14.25
N VAL A 310 12.31 -6.65 14.20
CA VAL A 310 13.74 -6.34 14.07
C VAL A 310 14.23 -6.73 12.69
N VAL A 311 14.90 -5.81 11.98
CA VAL A 311 15.51 -6.13 10.68
C VAL A 311 16.57 -7.22 10.86
N VAL A 312 16.34 -8.35 10.20
CA VAL A 312 17.26 -9.49 10.18
C VAL A 312 17.90 -9.68 8.82
N PHE A 313 17.45 -9.02 7.76
CA PHE A 313 18.11 -9.04 6.47
C PHE A 313 17.72 -7.81 5.66
N ASP A 314 18.68 -7.20 5.01
CA ASP A 314 18.48 -6.17 4.00
C ASP A 314 19.54 -6.31 2.92
N SER A 315 19.15 -6.10 1.66
CA SER A 315 20.12 -6.08 0.57
C SER A 315 19.55 -5.38 -0.66
N ARG A 316 20.46 -4.86 -1.48
CA ARG A 316 20.21 -4.41 -2.86
C ARG A 316 20.96 -5.26 -3.89
N ARG A 317 21.74 -6.23 -3.42
CA ARG A 317 22.56 -7.09 -4.27
C ARG A 317 21.74 -8.26 -4.75
N THR A 318 21.73 -8.46 -6.06
CA THR A 318 21.04 -9.62 -6.67
C THR A 318 22.00 -10.70 -7.16
N GLU A 319 23.29 -10.37 -7.26
CA GLU A 319 24.33 -11.31 -7.60
C GLU A 319 24.77 -12.14 -6.37
N PRO A 320 24.91 -13.47 -6.50
CA PRO A 320 25.47 -14.29 -5.44
C PRO A 320 26.82 -13.80 -4.93
N SER A 321 27.00 -13.90 -3.61
CA SER A 321 28.23 -13.51 -2.91
C SER A 321 28.51 -14.50 -1.79
N ASP A 322 29.79 -14.72 -1.51
CA ASP A 322 30.23 -15.55 -0.36
C ASP A 322 30.42 -14.71 0.90
N THR A 323 30.40 -13.38 0.79
CA THR A 323 30.76 -12.45 1.87
C THR A 323 29.74 -11.36 2.14
N GLU A 324 28.85 -11.09 1.19
CA GLU A 324 27.84 -10.04 1.29
C GLU A 324 26.44 -10.63 1.22
N ASP A 325 25.51 -10.04 1.94
CA ASP A 325 24.10 -10.42 1.88
C ASP A 325 23.54 -10.12 0.48
N PHE A 326 22.89 -11.11 -0.13
CA PHE A 326 22.32 -11.01 -1.46
C PHE A 326 20.99 -11.74 -1.53
N PHE A 327 20.18 -11.43 -2.52
CA PHE A 327 18.92 -12.11 -2.73
C PHE A 327 18.67 -12.37 -4.21
N THR A 328 17.90 -13.39 -4.52
CA THR A 328 17.37 -13.61 -5.86
C THR A 328 15.86 -13.58 -5.80
N TRP A 329 15.24 -13.18 -6.91
CA TRP A 329 13.81 -13.23 -7.03
C TRP A 329 13.42 -13.63 -8.45
N SER A 330 12.26 -14.26 -8.60
CA SER A 330 11.73 -14.62 -9.91
C SER A 330 10.22 -14.60 -9.91
N LYS A 331 9.64 -14.28 -11.07
CA LYS A 331 8.22 -14.48 -11.32
C LYS A 331 7.95 -15.95 -11.53
N LEU A 332 6.85 -16.42 -10.94
CA LEU A 332 6.32 -17.74 -11.18
C LEU A 332 5.25 -17.66 -12.27
N TYR A 333 5.22 -18.66 -13.14
CA TYR A 333 4.25 -18.78 -14.22
C TYR A 333 3.64 -20.18 -14.20
N ASP A 334 2.45 -20.33 -14.79
CA ASP A 334 1.73 -21.60 -14.94
C ASP A 334 1.45 -22.34 -13.61
N GLY A 335 1.51 -21.65 -12.48
CA GLY A 335 1.18 -22.17 -11.15
C GLY A 335 -0.31 -22.05 -10.81
N GLU A 336 -0.66 -22.39 -9.57
CA GLU A 336 -2.05 -22.34 -9.07
C GLU A 336 -2.57 -20.90 -8.84
N GLY A 337 -1.69 -19.90 -8.89
CA GLY A 337 -2.06 -18.51 -8.63
C GLY A 337 -2.84 -17.88 -9.77
N VAL A 338 -3.69 -16.91 -9.44
CA VAL A 338 -4.45 -16.15 -10.43
C VAL A 338 -3.54 -15.18 -11.20
N THR A 339 -4.03 -14.69 -12.34
CA THR A 339 -3.33 -13.68 -13.14
C THR A 339 -4.30 -12.64 -13.70
N GLY A 340 -3.79 -11.45 -13.94
CA GLY A 340 -4.52 -10.34 -14.54
C GLY A 340 -4.81 -10.52 -16.03
N LYS A 341 -5.39 -9.48 -16.63
CA LYS A 341 -5.71 -9.41 -18.06
C LYS A 341 -4.57 -8.83 -18.90
N LEU A 342 -3.56 -8.23 -18.28
CA LEU A 342 -2.36 -7.71 -18.95
C LEU A 342 -1.50 -8.83 -19.55
N ARG A 343 -0.49 -8.46 -20.35
CA ARG A 343 0.40 -9.40 -21.06
C ARG A 343 1.24 -10.26 -20.14
N ASP A 344 1.69 -9.69 -19.02
CA ASP A 344 2.41 -10.44 -18.02
C ASP A 344 1.45 -11.41 -17.31
N LYS A 345 1.79 -12.70 -17.33
CA LYS A 345 0.97 -13.78 -16.77
C LYS A 345 1.56 -14.39 -15.50
N ALA A 346 2.35 -13.61 -14.76
CA ALA A 346 2.85 -14.06 -13.47
C ALA A 346 1.70 -14.50 -12.55
N THR A 347 1.88 -15.67 -11.93
CA THR A 347 0.97 -16.28 -10.95
C THR A 347 1.50 -16.13 -9.53
N GLY A 348 2.67 -15.54 -9.36
CA GLY A 348 3.34 -15.43 -8.07
C GLY A 348 4.79 -15.00 -8.18
N PHE A 349 5.49 -15.05 -7.04
CA PHE A 349 6.91 -14.75 -6.91
C PHE A 349 7.61 -15.78 -6.04
N LEU A 350 8.88 -16.02 -6.32
CA LEU A 350 9.82 -16.68 -5.42
C LEU A 350 10.86 -15.66 -5.00
N LEU A 351 11.07 -15.51 -3.70
CA LEU A 351 12.17 -14.74 -3.12
C LEU A 351 13.09 -15.66 -2.34
N ASP A 352 14.39 -15.57 -2.57
CA ASP A 352 15.43 -16.31 -1.87
C ASP A 352 16.51 -15.35 -1.35
N LEU A 353 16.64 -15.25 -0.04
CA LEU A 353 17.47 -14.28 0.67
C LEU A 353 18.60 -15.03 1.35
N SER A 354 19.85 -14.66 1.09
CA SER A 354 21.03 -15.36 1.57
C SER A 354 21.97 -14.43 2.32
N SER A 355 22.29 -14.78 3.56
CA SER A 355 23.32 -14.13 4.37
C SER A 355 24.46 -15.11 4.64
N PRO A 356 25.50 -15.13 3.78
CA PRO A 356 26.61 -16.07 3.89
C PRO A 356 27.37 -15.94 5.21
N THR A 357 27.63 -14.71 5.65
CA THR A 357 28.40 -14.42 6.87
C THR A 357 27.69 -14.88 8.14
N ARG A 358 26.36 -14.94 8.11
CA ARG A 358 25.52 -15.43 9.21
C ARG A 358 25.10 -16.88 9.04
N GLY A 359 25.42 -17.51 7.92
CA GLY A 359 25.00 -18.86 7.58
C GLY A 359 23.48 -19.02 7.59
N LYS A 360 22.74 -17.98 7.18
CA LYS A 360 21.28 -17.97 7.16
C LYS A 360 20.75 -17.78 5.74
N GLN A 361 19.64 -18.43 5.46
CA GLN A 361 18.90 -18.29 4.22
C GLN A 361 17.40 -18.30 4.52
N TRP A 362 16.62 -17.52 3.79
CA TRP A 362 15.16 -17.50 3.88
C TRP A 362 14.56 -17.61 2.48
N THR A 363 13.50 -18.39 2.35
CA THR A 363 12.81 -18.56 1.07
C THR A 363 11.32 -18.35 1.26
N PHE A 364 10.71 -17.58 0.35
CA PHE A 364 9.28 -17.28 0.36
C PHE A 364 8.68 -17.54 -1.03
N PHE A 365 7.65 -18.38 -1.06
CA PHE A 365 6.80 -18.61 -2.22
C PHE A 365 5.54 -17.79 -2.05
N VAL A 366 5.29 -16.87 -2.97
CA VAL A 366 4.14 -15.98 -3.01
C VAL A 366 3.24 -16.43 -4.15
N THR A 367 1.98 -16.75 -3.87
CA THR A 367 1.01 -17.22 -4.86
C THR A 367 -0.17 -16.25 -4.91
N HIS A 368 -0.45 -15.69 -6.09
CA HIS A 368 -1.54 -14.73 -6.28
C HIS A 368 -2.90 -15.39 -6.03
N LYS A 369 -3.79 -14.71 -5.29
CA LYS A 369 -5.12 -15.21 -4.92
C LYS A 369 -6.26 -14.44 -5.57
N ASN A 370 -6.17 -13.12 -5.61
CA ASN A 370 -7.15 -12.26 -6.25
C ASN A 370 -6.45 -11.08 -6.92
N VAL A 371 -7.06 -10.49 -7.94
CA VAL A 371 -6.62 -9.22 -8.54
C VAL A 371 -7.31 -8.11 -7.74
N TYR A 372 -6.56 -7.32 -6.96
CA TYR A 372 -7.18 -6.25 -6.17
C TYR A 372 -7.18 -4.88 -6.86
N PHE A 373 -6.24 -4.63 -7.78
CA PHE A 373 -6.34 -3.53 -8.75
C PHE A 373 -5.76 -3.94 -10.11
N GLU A 374 -6.24 -3.31 -11.17
CA GLU A 374 -5.69 -3.48 -12.52
C GLU A 374 -6.06 -2.28 -13.40
N TYR A 375 -5.05 -1.65 -13.99
CA TYR A 375 -5.24 -0.55 -14.93
C TYR A 375 -4.43 -0.78 -16.21
N PHE A 376 -5.02 -0.38 -17.33
CA PHE A 376 -4.46 -0.56 -18.66
C PHE A 376 -3.87 0.75 -19.17
N LEU A 377 -2.62 0.74 -19.61
CA LEU A 377 -1.95 1.91 -20.18
C LEU A 377 -1.73 1.80 -21.71
N GLY A 378 -2.16 0.69 -22.32
CA GLY A 378 -2.07 0.45 -23.75
C GLY A 378 -1.11 -0.70 -24.09
N GLY A 379 -1.22 -1.25 -25.30
CA GLY A 379 -0.33 -2.33 -25.75
C GLY A 379 -0.36 -3.60 -24.89
N GLY A 380 -1.43 -3.81 -24.11
CA GLY A 380 -1.54 -4.92 -23.16
C GLY A 380 -0.64 -4.81 -21.93
N VAL A 381 -0.08 -3.64 -21.65
CA VAL A 381 0.69 -3.35 -20.44
C VAL A 381 -0.01 -2.29 -19.58
N GLY A 382 0.47 -2.13 -18.35
CA GLY A 382 -0.21 -1.44 -17.27
C GLY A 382 0.25 -2.02 -15.93
N GLY A 383 -0.53 -1.80 -14.88
CA GLY A 383 -0.28 -2.32 -13.55
C GLY A 383 -1.36 -3.29 -13.11
N THR A 384 -0.95 -4.39 -12.48
CA THR A 384 -1.85 -5.30 -11.76
C THR A 384 -1.33 -5.50 -10.34
N GLY A 385 -2.18 -5.25 -9.36
CA GLY A 385 -1.96 -5.62 -7.97
C GLY A 385 -2.71 -6.89 -7.62
N TYR A 386 -2.07 -7.76 -6.84
CA TYR A 386 -2.64 -9.01 -6.37
C TYR A 386 -2.64 -9.11 -4.85
N THR A 387 -3.70 -9.68 -4.31
CA THR A 387 -3.62 -10.34 -3.02
C THR A 387 -2.89 -11.65 -3.20
N ALA A 388 -2.21 -12.14 -2.16
CA ALA A 388 -1.44 -13.37 -2.24
C ALA A 388 -1.45 -14.15 -0.93
N THR A 389 -1.24 -15.47 -1.05
CA THR A 389 -0.80 -16.31 0.07
C THR A 389 0.69 -16.52 -0.01
N VAL A 390 1.32 -16.72 1.14
CA VAL A 390 2.75 -16.92 1.27
C VAL A 390 3.04 -18.20 2.03
N ILE A 391 4.02 -18.96 1.56
CA ILE A 391 4.63 -20.06 2.29
C ILE A 391 6.13 -19.83 2.32
N GLY A 392 6.74 -19.82 3.49
CA GLY A 392 8.18 -19.60 3.58
C GLY A 392 8.74 -19.53 5.00
N GLY A 393 9.97 -19.04 5.08
CA GLY A 393 10.71 -18.85 6.33
C GLY A 393 12.19 -19.18 6.19
N GLN A 394 12.88 -19.30 7.32
CA GLN A 394 14.30 -19.63 7.34
C GLN A 394 14.53 -21.10 6.90
N VAL A 395 15.41 -21.29 5.92
CA VAL A 395 15.80 -22.60 5.40
C VAL A 395 16.51 -23.42 6.49
N GLY A 396 16.24 -24.73 6.50
CA GLY A 396 16.79 -25.66 7.48
C GLY A 396 16.02 -25.74 8.80
N MET A 397 15.00 -24.91 9.00
CA MET A 397 14.04 -25.08 10.11
C MET A 397 12.97 -26.11 9.73
N GLN A 398 12.48 -26.87 10.72
CA GLN A 398 11.41 -27.86 10.51
C GLN A 398 10.05 -27.21 10.18
N ARG A 399 9.86 -25.96 10.57
CA ARG A 399 8.59 -25.24 10.43
C ARG A 399 8.65 -24.29 9.22
N GLN A 400 7.74 -24.50 8.27
CA GLN A 400 7.36 -23.47 7.31
C GLN A 400 6.21 -22.64 7.87
N TRP A 401 6.16 -21.38 7.48
CA TRP A 401 5.13 -20.45 7.87
C TRP A 401 4.21 -20.15 6.69
N GLU A 402 2.91 -20.21 6.96
CA GLU A 402 1.89 -19.70 6.06
C GLU A 402 1.60 -18.23 6.40
N GLY A 403 1.14 -17.49 5.41
CA GLY A 403 0.89 -16.07 5.55
C GLY A 403 0.20 -15.46 4.34
N ILE A 404 0.15 -14.13 4.32
CA ILE A 404 -0.50 -13.32 3.29
C ILE A 404 0.46 -12.27 2.75
N GLY A 405 0.16 -11.79 1.54
CA GLY A 405 0.97 -10.82 0.84
C GLY A 405 0.17 -9.93 -0.11
N VAL A 406 0.79 -8.82 -0.45
CA VAL A 406 0.45 -7.92 -1.55
C VAL A 406 1.56 -8.04 -2.58
N THR A 407 1.21 -8.15 -3.85
CA THR A 407 2.18 -8.07 -4.94
C THR A 407 1.72 -7.11 -6.01
N GLU A 408 2.66 -6.45 -6.67
CA GLU A 408 2.37 -5.63 -7.84
C GLU A 408 3.30 -5.96 -8.99
N VAL A 409 2.71 -5.99 -10.18
CA VAL A 409 3.42 -6.17 -11.44
C VAL A 409 3.04 -5.01 -12.35
N LEU A 410 4.00 -4.13 -12.61
CA LEU A 410 3.83 -2.97 -13.46
C LEU A 410 4.80 -3.03 -14.64
N LYS A 411 4.26 -2.82 -15.84
CA LYS A 411 5.04 -2.50 -17.03
C LYS A 411 4.43 -1.26 -17.68
N LEU A 412 5.23 -0.21 -17.83
CA LEU A 412 4.78 1.00 -18.48
C LEU A 412 5.01 0.89 -20.00
N PRO A 413 4.06 1.37 -20.83
CA PRO A 413 4.19 1.28 -22.27
C PRO A 413 5.24 2.27 -22.78
N GLU A 414 5.84 1.98 -23.93
CA GLU A 414 6.71 2.95 -24.62
C GLU A 414 5.96 4.22 -25.03
N GLN A 415 4.67 4.07 -25.34
CA GLN A 415 3.76 5.14 -25.72
C GLN A 415 2.41 4.91 -25.03
N SER A 416 1.87 5.94 -24.37
CA SER A 416 0.52 5.92 -23.80
C SER A 416 -0.35 6.96 -24.50
N LEU A 417 -1.62 6.62 -24.70
CA LEU A 417 -2.62 7.52 -25.24
C LEU A 417 -3.12 8.53 -24.19
N VAL A 418 -2.93 8.22 -22.91
CA VAL A 418 -3.52 8.97 -21.78
C VAL A 418 -2.45 9.79 -21.05
N VAL A 419 -1.27 9.21 -20.85
CA VAL A 419 -0.17 9.86 -20.13
C VAL A 419 0.97 10.09 -21.12
N LYS A 420 1.56 11.28 -21.10
CA LYS A 420 2.74 11.61 -21.92
C LYS A 420 3.97 11.67 -21.05
N ARG A 421 5.10 11.26 -21.62
CA ARG A 421 6.39 11.55 -21.00
C ARG A 421 6.64 13.05 -21.02
N ASN A 422 7.08 13.59 -19.90
CA ASN A 422 7.16 15.02 -19.64
C ASN A 422 8.54 15.46 -19.12
N TYR A 423 9.60 14.73 -19.50
CA TYR A 423 10.96 15.08 -19.12
C TYR A 423 11.36 16.46 -19.63
N VAL A 424 11.96 17.24 -18.76
CA VAL A 424 12.58 18.54 -19.04
C VAL A 424 13.99 18.50 -18.45
N GLU A 425 14.99 18.94 -19.21
CA GLU A 425 16.40 18.99 -18.77
C GLU A 425 16.64 19.95 -17.61
#